data_AF-A0AAE3CE34-F1
#
_entry.id   AF-A0AAE3CE34-F1
#
_cell.length_a   1.000
_cell.length_b   1.000
_cell.length_c   1.000
_cell.angle_alpha   90.00
_cell.angle_beta   90.00
_cell.angle_gamma   90.00
#
_symmetry.space_group_name_H-M   'P 1'
#
loop_
_entity.id
_entity.type
_entity.pdbx_description
1 polymer ?
#
loop_
_entity_poly.entity_id
_entity_poly.type
_entity_poly.pdbx_seq_one_letter_code
_entity_poly.pdbx_strand_id
1 'polypeptide(L)' 'MDKVVRTLDDGGRLALPAEWRKKWGRRVLLIKLSDDEILVRPLRKRVKLTELIDSIEVNDVDDFTDTHKLREALHG' A
#
# COMPACT_ATOMS: atom_id res chain seq x y z
N MET A 1 2.80 -25.13 5.05
CA MET A 1 2.22 -24.08 4.17
C MET A 1 0.73 -24.26 4.23
N ASP A 2 0.04 -23.35 4.91
CA ASP A 2 -1.41 -23.47 5.10
C ASP A 2 -2.10 -23.07 3.79
N LYS A 3 -2.89 -23.98 3.23
CA LYS A 3 -3.67 -23.75 2.00
C LYS A 3 -5.14 -23.92 2.33
N VAL A 4 -5.95 -22.93 1.97
CA VAL A 4 -7.40 -22.95 2.18
C VAL A 4 -8.06 -22.53 0.88
N VAL A 5 -8.98 -23.36 0.40
CA VAL A 5 -9.84 -23.02 -0.75
C VAL A 5 -11.13 -22.38 -0.22
N ARG A 6 -11.51 -21.26 -0.81
CA ARG A 6 -12.74 -20.52 -0.54
C ARG A 6 -13.34 -20.05 -1.85
N THR A 7 -14.66 -20.04 -1.90
CA THR A 7 -15.42 -19.43 -2.99
C THR A 7 -15.57 -17.94 -2.71
N LEU A 8 -15.65 -17.14 -3.78
CA LEU A 8 -16.10 -15.76 -3.68
C LEU A 8 -17.60 -15.75 -3.39
N ASP A 9 -18.07 -14.76 -2.64
CA ASP A 9 -19.51 -14.52 -2.55
C ASP A 9 -20.02 -13.73 -3.76
N ASP A 10 -21.34 -13.54 -3.84
CA ASP A 10 -22.00 -12.85 -4.96
C ASP A 10 -21.54 -11.39 -5.13
N GLY A 11 -20.93 -10.80 -4.10
CA GLY A 11 -20.34 -9.46 -4.15
C GLY A 11 -18.84 -9.47 -4.50
N GLY A 12 -18.27 -10.61 -4.86
CA GLY A 12 -16.84 -10.76 -5.14
C GLY A 12 -15.94 -10.66 -3.92
N ARG A 13 -16.46 -10.87 -2.70
CA ARG A 13 -15.67 -10.79 -1.46
C ARG A 13 -15.06 -12.15 -1.12
N LEU A 14 -13.80 -12.12 -0.70
CA LEU A 14 -13.09 -13.30 -0.18
C LEU A 14 -13.02 -13.25 1.35
N ALA A 15 -13.58 -14.26 2.01
CA ALA A 15 -13.50 -14.39 3.46
C ALA A 15 -12.17 -15.01 3.90
N LEU A 16 -11.27 -14.17 4.44
CA LEU A 16 -10.00 -14.62 5.00
C LEU A 16 -10.20 -15.35 6.35
N PRO A 17 -9.57 -16.51 6.57
CA PRO A 17 -9.61 -17.21 7.85
C PRO A 17 -9.22 -16.31 9.02
N ALA A 18 -9.97 -16.39 10.12
CA ALA A 18 -9.77 -15.54 11.29
C ALA A 18 -8.34 -15.66 11.87
N GLU A 19 -7.80 -16.88 11.92
CA GLU A 19 -6.43 -17.14 12.39
C GLU A 19 -5.36 -16.40 11.58
N TRP A 20 -5.54 -16.28 10.25
CA TRP A 20 -4.57 -15.62 9.37
C TRP A 20 -4.56 -14.10 9.57
N ARG A 21 -5.74 -13.53 9.86
CA ARG A 21 -5.94 -12.08 10.03
C ARG A 21 -5.92 -11.61 11.49
N LYS A 22 -5.63 -12.48 12.46
CA LYS A 22 -5.67 -12.17 13.90
C LYS A 22 -4.83 -10.96 14.31
N LYS A 23 -3.70 -10.74 13.62
CA LYS A 23 -2.78 -9.60 13.86
C LYS A 23 -2.88 -8.49 12.81
N TRP A 24 -3.85 -8.56 11.91
CA TRP A 24 -4.01 -7.60 10.82
C TRP A 24 -4.75 -6.36 11.31
N GLY A 25 -4.45 -5.20 10.71
CA GLY A 25 -5.27 -4.00 10.86
C GLY A 25 -6.49 -4.03 9.93
N ARG A 26 -7.27 -2.95 9.94
CA ARG A 26 -8.45 -2.81 9.07
C ARG A 26 -8.10 -2.56 7.58
N ARG A 27 -6.85 -2.19 7.29
CA ARG A 27 -6.38 -1.87 5.93
C ARG A 27 -5.46 -2.97 5.41
N VAL A 28 -5.63 -3.29 4.14
CA VAL A 28 -4.76 -4.21 3.38
C VAL A 28 -4.35 -3.52 2.09
N LEU A 29 -3.16 -3.84 1.60
CA LEU A 29 -2.69 -3.50 0.28
C LEU A 29 -2.94 -4.70 -0.63
N LEU A 30 -3.55 -4.45 -1.79
CA LEU A 30 -3.75 -5.44 -2.84
C LEU A 30 -2.78 -5.09 -3.98
N ILE A 31 -1.94 -6.05 -4.36
CA ILE A 31 -0.98 -5.91 -5.46
C ILE A 31 -1.34 -6.98 -6.48
N LYS A 32 -1.70 -6.58 -7.70
CA LYS A 32 -1.89 -7.51 -8.82
C LYS A 32 -0.50 -7.87 -9.38
N LEU A 33 -0.14 -9.15 -9.32
CA LEU A 33 1.15 -9.65 -9.80
C LEU A 33 1.05 -10.17 -11.25
N SER A 34 -0.10 -10.73 -11.60
CA SER A 34 -0.45 -11.19 -12.95
C SER A 34 -1.97 -11.17 -13.11
N ASP A 35 -2.50 -11.67 -14.24
CA ASP A 35 -3.95 -11.71 -14.46
C ASP A 35 -4.71 -12.60 -13.46
N ASP A 36 -4.08 -13.67 -12.98
CA ASP A 36 -4.70 -14.64 -12.07
C ASP A 36 -4.18 -14.56 -10.63
N GLU A 37 -3.20 -13.68 -10.36
CA GLU A 37 -2.55 -13.59 -9.06
C GLU A 37 -2.64 -12.21 -8.42
N ILE A 38 -3.15 -12.20 -7.20
CA ILE A 38 -3.14 -11.04 -6.31
C ILE A 38 -2.40 -11.37 -5.02
N LEU A 39 -1.52 -10.46 -4.59
CA LEU A 39 -0.89 -10.50 -3.28
C LEU A 39 -1.65 -9.58 -2.32
N VAL A 40 -2.10 -10.15 -1.20
CA VAL A 40 -2.76 -9.39 -0.12
C VAL A 40 -1.77 -9.20 1.03
N ARG A 41 -1.40 -7.95 1.31
CA ARG A 41 -0.48 -7.61 2.40
C ARG A 41 -1.18 -6.75 3.46
N PRO A 42 -1.21 -7.15 4.74
CA PRO A 42 -1.75 -6.30 5.80
C PRO A 42 -0.90 -5.05 5.98
N LEU A 43 -1.56 -3.89 6.06
CA LEU A 43 -0.90 -2.67 6.49
C LEU A 43 -0.92 -2.65 8.02
N ARG A 44 0.23 -2.99 8.61
CA ARG A 44 0.41 -3.06 10.06
C ARG A 44 0.60 -1.63 10.59
N LYS A 45 -0.35 -1.19 11.42
CA LYS A 45 -0.45 0.12 12.10
C LYS A 45 -0.65 1.33 11.17
N ARG A 46 -1.17 2.42 11.76
CA ARG A 46 -1.04 3.76 11.18
C ARG A 46 0.46 4.01 11.04
N VAL A 47 0.95 4.07 9.80
CA VAL A 47 2.28 4.57 9.52
C VAL A 47 2.35 5.94 10.17
N LYS A 48 3.32 6.17 11.04
CA LYS A 48 3.49 7.52 11.59
C LYS A 48 3.91 8.42 10.44
N LEU A 49 3.38 9.64 10.35
CA LEU A 49 3.80 10.59 9.31
C LEU A 49 5.34 10.77 9.32
N THR A 50 5.96 10.70 10.50
CA THR A 50 7.41 10.74 10.68
C THR A 50 8.15 9.59 9.99
N GLU A 51 7.52 8.43 9.81
CA GLU A 51 8.11 7.27 9.11
C GLU A 51 8.04 7.41 7.58
N LEU A 52 7.33 8.43 7.06
CA LEU A 52 7.16 8.70 5.64
C LEU A 52 8.01 9.87 5.13
N ILE A 53 8.63 10.64 6.03
CA ILE A 53 9.44 11.81 5.63
C ILE A 53 10.56 11.39 4.68
N ASP A 54 11.24 10.30 5.00
CA ASP A 54 12.35 9.77 4.19
C ASP A 54 11.88 9.05 2.91
N SER A 55 10.57 8.92 2.68
CA SER A 55 10.04 8.29 1.45
C SER A 55 9.85 9.25 0.29
N ILE A 56 9.99 10.56 0.53
CA ILE A 56 9.90 11.59 -0.50
C ILE A 56 11.31 11.86 -1.01
N GLU A 57 11.64 11.26 -2.16
CA GLU A 57 12.88 11.55 -2.88
C GLU A 57 12.57 12.51 -4.04
N VAL A 58 13.17 13.70 -4.02
CA VAL A 58 13.07 14.68 -5.11
C VAL A 58 14.46 14.86 -5.70
N ASN A 59 14.69 14.23 -6.85
CA ASN A 59 16.01 14.15 -7.46
C ASN A 59 16.37 15.39 -8.30
N ASP A 60 15.37 16.13 -8.79
CA ASP A 60 15.54 17.20 -9.78
C ASP A 60 15.18 18.60 -9.22
N VAL A 61 15.73 18.94 -8.05
CA VAL A 61 15.60 20.30 -7.48
C VAL A 61 16.97 20.86 -7.15
N ASP A 62 17.39 21.86 -7.92
CA ASP A 62 18.64 22.58 -7.69
C ASP A 62 18.59 23.48 -6.45
N ASP A 63 17.41 24.03 -6.14
CA ASP A 63 17.21 24.98 -5.02
C ASP A 63 15.82 24.84 -4.39
N PHE A 64 15.78 24.41 -3.13
CA PHE A 64 14.54 24.26 -2.35
C PHE A 64 13.97 25.60 -1.84
N THR A 65 14.70 26.71 -1.96
CA THR A 65 14.23 28.04 -1.55
C THR A 65 13.40 28.73 -2.64
N ASP A 66 13.58 28.34 -3.90
CA ASP A 66 12.73 28.76 -5.02
C ASP A 66 11.46 27.90 -5.10
N THR A 67 10.44 28.34 -4.37
CA THR A 67 9.15 27.63 -4.29
C THR A 67 8.43 27.49 -5.63
N HIS A 68 8.75 28.29 -6.65
CA HIS A 68 8.11 28.17 -7.97
C HIS A 68 8.70 27.00 -8.76
N LYS A 69 10.02 26.89 -8.81
CA LYS A 69 10.72 25.77 -9.47
C LYS A 69 10.44 24.44 -8.79
N LEU A 70 10.41 24.44 -7.44
CA LEU A 70 10.07 23.24 -6.66
C LEU A 70 8.66 22.74 -6.99
N ARG A 71 7.69 23.65 -7.14
CA ARG A 71 6.30 23.29 -7.44
C ARG A 71 6.13 22.75 -8.87
N GLU A 72 6.90 23.26 -9.82
CA GLU A 72 6.96 22.75 -11.20
C GLU A 72 7.53 21.32 -11.23
N ALA A 73 8.64 21.06 -10.54
CA ALA A 73 9.25 19.73 -10.47
C ALA A 73 8.39 18.66 -9.75
N LEU A 74 7.51 19.06 -8.84
CA LEU A 74 6.64 18.14 -8.08
C LEU A 74 5.30 17.83 -8.75
N HIS A 75 4.84 18.67 -9.67
CA HIS A 75 3.48 18.60 -10.23
C HIS A 75 3.40 18.63 -11.76
N GLY A 76 4.51 18.87 -12.46
CA GLY A 76 4.66 18.73 -13.91
C GLY A 76 4.99 17.30 -14.33
#